data_AF-A0A8T4LHN2-F1
#
_entry.id   AF-A0A8T4LHN2-F1
#
_cell.length_a   1.000
_cell.length_b   1.000
_cell.length_c   1.000
_cell.angle_alpha   90.00
_cell.angle_beta   90.00
_cell.angle_gamma   90.00
#
_symmetry.space_group_name_H-M   'P 1'
#
loop_
_entity.id
_entity.type
_entity.pdbx_description
1 polymer ?
#
loop_
_entity_poly.entity_id
_entity_poly.type
_entity_poly.pdbx_seq_one_letter_code
_entity_poly.pdbx_strand_id
1 'polypeptide(L)' 'MTSYYIDTCIYLNLWQKEVSFSGVKYWEIAKKLFDFIEEKNIITYYSGFILNEL' A
#
# COMPACT_ATOMS: atom_id res chain seq x y z
N MET A 1 6.20 1.06 19.84
CA MET A 1 6.48 1.55 18.48
C MET A 1 5.60 0.75 17.54
N THR A 2 4.70 1.40 16.79
CA THR A 2 3.78 0.70 15.88
C THR A 2 4.48 0.49 14.55
N SER A 3 4.33 -0.68 13.95
CA SER A 3 4.90 -0.99 12.64
C SER A 3 3.91 -1.81 11.82
N TYR A 4 3.92 -1.62 10.51
CA TYR A 4 3.08 -2.38 9.58
C TYR A 4 3.93 -3.25 8.67
N TYR A 5 3.41 -4.41 8.33
CA TYR A 5 3.89 -5.20 7.20
C TYR A 5 2.97 -4.91 6.00
N ILE A 6 3.54 -4.46 4.89
CA ILE A 6 2.80 -4.09 3.69
C ILE A 6 2.98 -5.17 2.63
N ASP A 7 1.87 -5.63 2.07
CA ASP A 7 1.81 -6.63 1.01
C ASP A 7 1.96 -5.97 -0.39
N THR A 8 2.46 -6.73 -1.37
CA THR A 8 2.66 -6.33 -2.78
C THR A 8 1.40 -5.70 -3.36
N CYS A 9 0.22 -6.26 -3.06
CA CYS A 9 -1.04 -5.81 -3.62
C CYS A 9 -1.37 -4.35 -3.30
N ILE A 10 -0.92 -3.82 -2.16
CA ILE A 10 -1.13 -2.41 -1.78
C ILE A 10 -0.32 -1.48 -2.69
N TYR A 11 0.91 -1.87 -3.01
CA TYR A 11 1.76 -1.14 -3.96
C TYR A 11 1.18 -1.20 -5.38
N LEU A 12 0.74 -2.38 -5.82
CA LEU A 12 0.09 -2.56 -7.12
C LEU A 12 -1.17 -1.70 -7.25
N ASN A 13 -2.04 -1.72 -6.23
CA ASN A 13 -3.22 -0.88 -6.18
C ASN A 13 -2.88 0.60 -6.35
N LEU A 14 -1.82 1.08 -5.69
CA LEU A 14 -1.38 2.47 -5.80
C LEU A 14 -0.83 2.81 -7.19
N TRP A 15 0.07 1.98 -7.73
CA TRP A 15 0.76 2.27 -9.00
C TRP A 15 -0.11 2.09 -10.23
N GLN A 16 -0.90 1.01 -10.29
CA GLN A 16 -1.79 0.73 -11.42
C GLN A 16 -3.10 1.52 -11.35
N LYS A 17 -3.34 2.24 -10.25
CA LYS A 17 -4.57 2.99 -9.98
C LYS A 17 -5.83 2.11 -10.04
N GLU A 18 -5.76 0.95 -9.41
CA GLU A 18 -6.81 -0.07 -9.44
C GLU A 18 -8.16 0.44 -8.93
N VAL A 19 -9.22 0.02 -9.62
CA VAL A 19 -10.62 0.31 -9.29
C VAL A 19 -11.40 -0.99 -9.36
N SER A 20 -12.08 -1.35 -8.27
CA SER A 20 -12.98 -2.49 -8.24
C SER A 20 -14.10 -2.37 -9.27
N PHE A 21 -14.71 -3.50 -9.63
CA PHE A 21 -15.90 -3.53 -10.48
C PHE A 21 -17.06 -2.67 -9.94
N SER A 22 -17.19 -2.53 -8.62
CA SER A 22 -18.20 -1.69 -7.97
C SER A 22 -17.80 -0.21 -7.86
N GLY A 23 -16.69 0.22 -8.46
CA GLY A 23 -16.24 1.60 -8.49
C GLY A 23 -15.41 2.05 -7.27
N VAL A 24 -15.11 1.15 -6.33
CA VAL A 24 -14.19 1.44 -5.22
C VAL A 24 -12.78 1.62 -5.76
N LYS A 25 -12.18 2.78 -5.50
CA LYS A 25 -10.84 3.14 -5.94
C LYS A 25 -9.81 2.67 -4.91
N TYR A 26 -9.27 1.46 -5.09
CA TYR A 26 -8.29 0.88 -4.17
C TYR A 26 -7.02 1.73 -4.08
N TRP A 27 -6.66 2.43 -5.15
CA TRP A 27 -5.52 3.35 -5.15
C TRP A 27 -5.69 4.54 -4.21
N GLU A 28 -6.91 5.05 -4.02
CA GLU A 28 -7.17 6.13 -3.04
C GLU A 28 -7.01 5.61 -1.61
N ILE A 29 -7.38 4.35 -1.37
CA ILE A 29 -7.21 3.70 -0.07
C ILE A 29 -5.72 3.45 0.21
N ALA A 30 -5.00 2.90 -0.76
CA ALA A 30 -3.56 2.68 -0.67
C ALA A 30 -2.81 4.01 -0.44
N LYS A 31 -3.19 5.07 -1.16
CA LYS A 31 -2.61 6.41 -0.98
C LYS A 31 -2.82 6.93 0.44
N LYS A 32 -4.06 6.89 0.95
CA LYS A 32 -4.37 7.34 2.33
C LYS A 32 -3.56 6.56 3.38
N LEU A 33 -3.32 5.28 3.15
CA LEU A 33 -2.49 4.47 4.03
C LEU A 33 -1.04 4.97 4.07
N PHE A 34 -0.43 5.22 2.90
CA PHE A 34 0.94 5.73 2.84
C PHE A 34 1.06 7.16 3.38
N ASP A 35 0.10 8.04 3.08
CA ASP A 35 0.04 9.41 3.63
C ASP A 35 0.01 9.35 5.18
N PHE A 36 -0.79 8.44 5.76
CA PHE A 36 -0.84 8.23 7.21
C PHE A 36 0.47 7.67 7.79
N ILE A 37 1.10 6.71 7.11
CA ILE A 37 2.39 6.13 7.52
C ILE A 37 3.48 7.21 7.53
N GLU A 38 3.53 8.04 6.50
CA GLU A 38 4.47 9.16 6.38
C GLU A 38 4.22 10.21 7.48
N GLU A 39 2.98 10.66 7.65
CA GLU A 39 2.60 11.65 8.67
C GLU A 39 2.97 11.19 10.09
N LYS A 40 2.80 9.90 10.38
CA LYS A 40 3.11 9.32 11.69
C LYS A 40 4.53 8.78 11.82
N ASN A 41 5.35 8.88 10.77
CA ASN A 41 6.70 8.34 10.69
C ASN A 41 6.78 6.86 11.15
N ILE A 42 5.84 6.06 10.65
CA ILE A 42 5.68 4.65 11.02
C ILE A 42 6.65 3.79 10.20
N ILE A 43 7.35 2.88 10.88
CA ILE A 43 8.21 1.91 10.20
C ILE A 43 7.34 0.90 9.46
N THR A 44 7.63 0.73 8.17
CA THR A 44 7.01 -0.29 7.33
C THR A 44 8.03 -1.36 6.97
N TYR A 45 7.57 -2.61 6.99
CA TYR A 45 8.31 -3.77 6.52
C TYR A 45 7.63 -4.34 5.30
N TYR A 46 8.43 -4.88 4.38
CA TYR A 46 7.96 -5.65 3.23
C TYR A 46 8.90 -6.86 3.08
N SER A 47 8.39 -7.94 2.51
CA SER A 47 9.23 -9.12 2.23
C SER A 47 10.06 -8.90 0.97
N GLY A 48 11.27 -9.46 0.91
CA GLY A 48 12.08 -9.47 -0.31
C GLY A 48 11.40 -10.18 -1.49
N PHE A 49 10.43 -11.07 -1.23
CA PHE A 49 9.60 -11.67 -2.28
C PHE A 49 8.69 -10.64 -2.96
N ILE A 50 8.24 -9.60 -2.24
CA ILE A 50 7.41 -8.52 -2.77
C ILE A 50 8.15 -7.74 -3.86
N LEU A 51 9.45 -7.52 -3.70
CA LEU A 51 10.28 -6.87 -4.73
C LEU A 51 10.38 -7.68 -6.03
N ASN A 52 10.16 -8.99 -5.98
CA ASN A 52 10.17 -9.85 -7.17
C ASN A 52 8.79 -9.96 -7.83
N GLU A 53 7.71 -9.54 -7.14
CA GLU A 53 6.33 -9.53 -7.63
C GLU A 53 5.90 -8.16 -8.19
N LEU A 54 6.60 -7.08 -7.80
CA LEU A 54 6.44 -5.73 -8.33
C LEU A 54 7.13 -5.57 -9.70
#